data_AF-A0A7S3HRY8-F1
#
_entry.id   AF-A0A7S3HRY8-F1
#
_cell.length_a   1.000
_cell.length_b   1.000
_cell.length_c   1.000
_cell.angle_alpha   90.00
_cell.angle_beta   90.00
_cell.angle_gamma   90.00
#
_symmetry.space_group_name_H-M   'P 1'
#
loop_
_entity.id
_entity.type
_entity.pdbx_description
1 polymer ?
#
loop_
_entity_poly.entity_id
_entity_poly.type
_entity_poly.pdbx_seq_one_letter_code
_entity_poly.pdbx_strand_id
1 'polypeptide(L)'
;KLEPSKLLNIGAFDLNRVVAMDPGFLNTDGEHQHDSTVSSVSVRFEGELNYMQLKMWIRQLMRTKASDLFRYKGVLAVKGSSMKYVFQGVHMLFSGDLEPSFKWKDDEVRECRFVFIGRNLDKEALKLGIMECKVESLRFQVGDCVQANIGQHWMDGQVIKTWDEGYPYLIDLDIEPGAYACTSWGWAPMDTDVFVRARKCACPSSSASN
;
A
#
# COMPACT_ATOMS: atom_id res chain seq x y z
N LYS A 1 9.74 -36.53 25.83
CA LYS A 1 9.63 -35.05 25.87
C LYS A 1 10.99 -34.50 26.28
N LEU A 2 11.54 -33.56 25.52
CA LEU A 2 12.79 -32.88 25.85
C LEU A 2 12.48 -31.68 26.73
N GLU A 3 13.18 -31.54 27.85
CA GLU A 3 13.05 -30.41 28.76
C GLU A 3 13.65 -29.13 28.13
N PRO A 4 12.94 -27.98 28.14
CA PRO A 4 13.42 -26.73 27.55
C PRO A 4 14.78 -26.24 28.09
N SER A 5 15.12 -26.59 29.33
CA SER A 5 16.41 -26.29 29.95
C SER A 5 17.60 -26.99 29.29
N LYS A 6 17.36 -28.05 28.50
CA LYS A 6 18.37 -28.71 27.67
C LYS A 6 18.54 -28.05 26.29
N LEU A 7 17.68 -27.10 25.94
CA LEU A 7 17.69 -26.37 24.66
C LEU A 7 18.17 -24.91 24.82
N LEU A 8 17.88 -24.29 25.96
CA LEU A 8 18.24 -22.91 26.27
C LEU A 8 19.59 -22.85 27.00
N ASN A 9 20.33 -21.75 26.84
CA ASN A 9 21.63 -21.51 27.49
C ASN A 9 22.76 -22.50 27.18
N ILE A 10 22.67 -23.25 26.07
CA ILE A 10 23.71 -24.20 25.63
C ILE A 10 24.99 -23.53 25.08
N GLY A 11 25.11 -22.20 25.16
CA GLY A 11 26.26 -21.46 24.64
C GLY A 11 26.44 -21.62 23.13
N ALA A 12 25.35 -21.79 22.37
CA ALA A 12 25.40 -21.98 20.91
C ALA A 12 26.01 -20.78 20.15
N PHE A 13 26.07 -19.61 20.79
CA PHE A 13 26.69 -18.39 20.26
C PHE A 13 27.97 -18.01 21.03
N ASP A 14 28.54 -18.93 21.82
CA ASP A 14 29.84 -18.71 22.46
C ASP A 14 30.94 -18.77 21.39
N LEU A 15 31.58 -17.61 21.15
CA LEU A 15 32.59 -17.45 20.12
C LEU A 15 33.74 -18.46 20.27
N ASN A 16 34.17 -18.75 21.50
CA ASN A 16 35.26 -19.70 21.76
C ASN A 16 34.88 -21.12 21.36
N ARG A 17 33.61 -21.49 21.59
CA ARG A 17 33.09 -22.80 21.22
C ARG A 17 32.96 -22.94 19.70
N VAL A 18 32.52 -21.89 19.02
CA VAL A 18 32.41 -21.85 17.56
C VAL A 18 33.80 -21.93 16.92
N VAL A 19 34.78 -21.16 17.43
CA VAL A 19 36.18 -21.20 16.98
C VAL A 19 36.85 -22.54 17.27
N ALA A 20 36.51 -23.21 18.37
CA ALA A 20 37.03 -24.55 18.67
C ALA A 20 36.49 -25.64 17.73
N MET A 21 35.26 -25.49 17.23
CA MET A 21 34.64 -26.43 16.28
C MET A 21 35.04 -26.13 14.84
N ASP A 22 35.14 -24.85 14.49
CA ASP A 22 35.57 -24.36 13.19
C ASP A 22 36.64 -23.26 13.39
N PRO A 23 37.93 -23.64 13.39
CA PRO A 23 39.04 -22.68 13.52
C PRO A 23 39.08 -21.65 12.40
N GLY A 24 38.42 -21.92 11.26
CA GLY A 24 38.27 -21.03 10.13
C GLY A 24 37.10 -20.05 10.25
N PHE A 25 36.28 -20.14 11.30
CA PHE A 25 35.06 -19.34 11.44
C PHE A 25 35.30 -17.82 11.47
N LEU A 26 36.42 -17.39 12.06
CA LEU A 26 36.84 -15.99 12.09
C LEU A 26 37.77 -15.63 10.92
N ASN A 27 38.04 -16.58 10.04
CA ASN A 27 38.99 -16.41 8.95
C ASN A 27 38.29 -15.64 7.82
N THR A 28 38.53 -14.33 7.75
CA THR A 28 37.98 -13.45 6.72
C THR A 28 38.54 -13.72 5.32
N ASP A 29 39.55 -14.60 5.22
CA ASP A 29 40.18 -15.05 3.97
C ASP A 29 39.41 -16.21 3.30
N GLY A 30 38.46 -16.84 4.00
CA GLY A 30 37.50 -17.73 3.37
C GLY A 30 36.52 -16.91 2.54
N GLU A 31 36.30 -17.29 1.28
CA GLU A 31 35.33 -16.61 0.42
C GLU A 31 33.92 -16.73 1.01
N HIS A 32 33.54 -15.78 1.85
CA HIS A 32 32.15 -15.45 2.10
C HIS A 32 31.60 -14.85 0.81
N GLN A 33 31.32 -15.71 -0.18
CA GLN A 33 30.61 -15.29 -1.38
C GLN A 33 29.20 -14.89 -0.95
N HIS A 34 29.02 -13.60 -0.67
CA HIS A 34 27.71 -13.00 -0.84
C HIS A 34 27.32 -13.27 -2.29
N ASP A 35 26.22 -13.98 -2.50
CA ASP A 35 25.58 -14.03 -3.81
C ASP A 35 25.32 -12.58 -4.21
N SER A 36 26.17 -12.06 -5.12
CA SER A 36 26.17 -10.65 -5.53
C SER A 36 24.84 -10.23 -6.17
N THR A 37 24.00 -11.20 -6.55
CA THR A 37 22.66 -10.94 -7.06
C THR A 37 21.68 -10.56 -5.95
N VAL A 38 21.93 -10.97 -4.71
CA VAL A 38 21.07 -10.68 -3.55
C VAL A 38 21.37 -9.29 -3.00
N SER A 39 20.33 -8.46 -2.95
CA SER A 39 20.42 -7.09 -2.46
C SER A 39 19.16 -6.69 -1.71
N SER A 40 19.17 -5.48 -1.15
CA SER A 40 18.02 -4.87 -0.52
C SER A 40 17.70 -3.50 -1.11
N VAL A 41 16.41 -3.15 -1.06
CA VAL A 41 15.88 -1.85 -1.44
C VAL A 41 15.07 -1.33 -0.28
N SER A 42 15.48 -0.21 0.29
CA SER A 42 14.74 0.47 1.34
C SER A 42 14.40 1.88 0.89
N VAL A 43 13.24 2.35 1.34
CA VAL A 43 12.75 3.70 1.05
C VAL A 43 12.04 4.21 2.28
N ARG A 44 12.21 5.51 2.51
CA ARG A 44 11.53 6.28 3.54
C ARG A 44 11.14 7.62 2.95
N PHE A 45 9.89 8.03 3.15
CA PHE A 45 9.43 9.37 2.82
C PHE A 45 8.27 9.79 3.71
N GLU A 46 8.10 11.10 3.85
CA GLU A 46 6.95 11.69 4.52
C GLU A 46 5.79 11.88 3.54
N GLY A 47 4.58 11.57 4.02
CA GLY A 47 3.35 11.62 3.24
C GLY A 47 2.54 10.34 3.31
N GLU A 48 1.39 10.39 2.65
CA GLU A 48 0.36 9.36 2.71
C GLU A 48 0.21 8.70 1.33
N LEU A 49 -0.17 7.42 1.32
CA LEU A 49 -0.43 6.65 0.10
C LEU A 49 -1.94 6.45 -0.11
N ASN A 50 -2.35 6.33 -1.37
CA ASN A 50 -3.68 5.84 -1.72
C ASN A 50 -3.76 4.33 -1.47
N TYR A 51 -4.75 3.90 -0.68
CA TYR A 51 -4.90 2.51 -0.27
C TYR A 51 -5.09 1.53 -1.43
N MET A 52 -5.97 1.90 -2.38
CA MET A 52 -6.35 1.04 -3.49
C MET A 52 -5.23 0.93 -4.51
N GLN A 53 -4.53 2.03 -4.80
CA GLN A 53 -3.34 2.03 -5.66
C GLN A 53 -2.25 1.13 -5.08
N LEU A 54 -1.95 1.31 -3.79
CA LEU A 54 -0.96 0.50 -3.08
C LEU A 54 -1.30 -1.00 -3.16
N LYS A 55 -2.55 -1.38 -2.89
CA LYS A 55 -2.98 -2.78 -2.98
C LYS A 55 -2.83 -3.35 -4.38
N MET A 56 -3.22 -2.59 -5.40
CA MET A 56 -3.09 -3.04 -6.79
C MET A 56 -1.62 -3.20 -7.20
N TRP A 57 -0.78 -2.24 -6.84
CA TRP A 57 0.65 -2.28 -7.09
C TRP A 57 1.31 -3.49 -6.40
N ILE A 58 1.06 -3.70 -5.09
CA ILE A 58 1.58 -4.88 -4.35
C ILE A 58 1.14 -6.18 -5.01
N ARG A 59 -0.14 -6.28 -5.41
CA ARG A 59 -0.67 -7.49 -6.05
C ARG A 59 0.03 -7.78 -7.37
N GLN A 60 0.34 -6.74 -8.15
CA GLN A 60 1.09 -6.86 -9.39
C GLN A 60 2.56 -7.22 -9.13
N LEU A 61 3.19 -6.62 -8.13
CA LEU A 61 4.55 -6.94 -7.72
C LEU A 61 4.67 -8.41 -7.32
N MET A 62 3.75 -8.91 -6.49
CA MET A 62 3.75 -10.31 -6.07
C MET A 62 3.51 -11.28 -7.23
N ARG A 63 2.68 -10.91 -8.21
CA ARG A 63 2.47 -11.74 -9.41
C ARG A 63 3.70 -11.86 -10.29
N THR A 64 4.52 -10.81 -10.35
CA THR A 64 5.60 -10.70 -11.33
C THR A 64 6.99 -10.95 -10.75
N LYS A 65 7.20 -10.70 -9.45
CA LYS A 65 8.51 -10.69 -8.81
C LYS A 65 8.59 -11.51 -7.51
N ALA A 66 7.54 -12.21 -7.10
CA ALA A 66 7.54 -12.93 -5.81
C ALA A 66 8.62 -14.01 -5.69
N SER A 67 9.06 -14.63 -6.80
CA SER A 67 10.16 -15.61 -6.78
C SER A 67 11.51 -15.00 -6.40
N ASP A 68 11.69 -13.72 -6.69
CA ASP A 68 12.94 -13.00 -6.47
C ASP A 68 12.93 -12.20 -5.17
N LEU A 69 11.75 -12.00 -4.58
CA LEU A 69 11.58 -11.43 -3.25
C LEU A 69 11.73 -12.52 -2.19
N PHE A 70 12.65 -12.33 -1.26
CA PHE A 70 12.88 -13.27 -0.16
C PHE A 70 12.20 -12.81 1.13
N ARG A 71 12.30 -11.51 1.42
CA ARG A 71 11.67 -10.90 2.58
C ARG A 71 11.30 -9.47 2.29
N TYR A 72 10.17 -9.05 2.81
CA TYR A 72 9.78 -7.65 2.75
C TYR A 72 8.93 -7.27 3.95
N LYS A 73 9.03 -6.00 4.33
CA LYS A 73 8.29 -5.41 5.43
C LYS A 73 8.04 -3.94 5.13
N GLY A 74 6.92 -3.41 5.59
CA GLY A 74 6.69 -1.99 5.57
C GLY A 74 5.64 -1.54 6.57
N VAL A 75 5.75 -0.27 6.94
CA VAL A 75 4.80 0.48 7.76
C VAL A 75 4.51 1.75 6.98
N LEU A 76 3.27 1.92 6.54
CA LEU A 76 2.87 2.94 5.61
C LEU A 76 1.72 3.78 6.18
N ALA A 77 1.80 5.09 5.96
CA ALA A 77 0.69 6.00 6.17
C ALA A 77 -0.24 5.95 4.96
N VAL A 78 -1.52 5.67 5.20
CA VAL A 78 -2.55 5.59 4.16
C VAL A 78 -3.59 6.67 4.39
N LYS A 79 -3.87 7.47 3.35
CA LYS A 79 -4.77 8.61 3.45
C LYS A 79 -6.19 8.17 3.83
N GLY A 80 -6.84 8.94 4.69
CA GLY A 80 -8.19 8.63 5.19
C GLY A 80 -8.22 7.60 6.33
N SER A 81 -7.07 7.11 6.80
CA SER A 81 -7.00 6.18 7.93
C SER A 81 -6.01 6.65 9.00
N SER A 82 -6.43 6.60 10.27
CA SER A 82 -5.58 6.82 11.44
C SER A 82 -4.74 5.59 11.83
N MET A 83 -4.99 4.44 11.19
CA MET A 83 -4.25 3.20 11.42
C MET A 83 -3.03 3.12 10.50
N LYS A 84 -1.99 2.42 10.96
CA LYS A 84 -0.79 2.09 10.17
C LYS A 84 -1.14 0.92 9.25
N TYR A 85 -0.86 1.06 7.96
CA TYR A 85 -0.87 -0.09 7.07
C TYR A 85 0.45 -0.82 7.24
N VAL A 86 0.39 -2.03 7.77
CA VAL A 86 1.58 -2.86 8.02
C VAL A 86 1.54 -4.04 7.08
N PHE A 87 2.62 -4.24 6.36
CA PHE A 87 2.78 -5.44 5.54
C PHE A 87 4.09 -6.15 5.86
N GLN A 88 4.07 -7.47 5.69
CA GLN A 88 5.23 -8.32 5.80
C GLN A 88 5.07 -9.55 4.92
N GLY A 89 6.19 -10.13 4.54
CA GLY A 89 6.17 -11.43 3.89
C GLY A 89 7.52 -12.09 3.75
N VAL A 90 7.43 -13.37 3.43
CA VAL A 90 8.56 -14.27 3.20
C VAL A 90 8.25 -15.04 1.93
N HIS A 91 9.12 -14.88 0.92
CA HIS A 91 8.88 -15.38 -0.44
C HIS A 91 7.52 -14.97 -0.99
N MET A 92 6.67 -15.94 -1.35
CA MET A 92 5.36 -15.69 -1.96
C MET A 92 4.27 -15.39 -0.92
N LEU A 93 4.56 -15.53 0.37
CA LEU A 93 3.58 -15.32 1.43
C LEU A 93 3.54 -13.84 1.80
N PHE A 94 2.55 -13.13 1.29
CA PHE A 94 2.25 -11.74 1.64
C PHE A 94 1.14 -11.67 2.68
N SER A 95 1.35 -10.84 3.70
CA SER A 95 0.32 -10.41 4.64
C SER A 95 0.41 -8.89 4.80
N GLY A 96 -0.70 -8.18 4.65
CA GLY A 96 -0.73 -6.74 4.85
C GLY A 96 -2.13 -6.18 4.98
N ASP A 97 -2.33 -5.41 6.06
CA ASP A 97 -3.61 -4.79 6.40
C ASP A 97 -3.41 -3.51 7.22
N LEU A 98 -4.48 -2.74 7.40
CA LEU A 98 -4.55 -1.71 8.42
C LEU A 98 -4.60 -2.39 9.79
N GLU A 99 -3.59 -2.17 10.62
CA GLU A 99 -3.48 -2.85 11.91
C GLU A 99 -4.17 -2.03 13.01
N PRO A 100 -5.30 -2.50 13.58
CA PRO A 100 -6.06 -1.75 14.58
C PRO A 100 -5.25 -1.43 15.84
N SER A 101 -4.26 -2.28 16.14
CA SER A 101 -3.36 -2.14 17.28
C SER A 101 -2.29 -1.07 17.08
N PHE A 102 -2.03 -0.65 15.83
CA PHE A 102 -1.01 0.33 15.49
C PHE A 102 -1.63 1.57 14.85
N LYS A 103 -2.06 2.51 15.68
CA LYS A 103 -2.53 3.83 15.25
C LYS A 103 -1.38 4.82 15.20
N TRP A 104 -1.50 5.81 14.33
CA TRP A 104 -0.68 7.01 14.39
C TRP A 104 -1.11 7.85 15.58
N LYS A 105 -0.16 8.45 16.29
CA LYS A 105 -0.48 9.46 17.30
C LYS A 105 -0.80 10.79 16.61
N ASP A 106 -1.52 11.67 17.31
CA ASP A 106 -1.94 12.96 16.76
C ASP A 106 -0.76 13.88 16.39
N ASP A 107 0.38 13.72 17.09
CA ASP A 107 1.64 14.44 16.86
C ASP A 107 2.68 13.65 16.04
N GLU A 108 2.36 12.42 15.64
CA GLU A 108 3.29 11.56 14.91
C GLU A 108 3.34 11.93 13.43
N VAL A 109 4.55 12.18 12.92
CA VAL A 109 4.76 12.43 11.48
C VAL A 109 4.32 11.20 10.69
N ARG A 110 3.37 11.43 9.78
CA ARG A 110 2.84 10.43 8.86
C ARG A 110 3.90 10.09 7.81
N GLU A 111 4.61 8.99 8.05
CA GLU A 111 5.68 8.51 7.17
C GLU A 111 5.38 7.13 6.58
N CYS A 112 6.03 6.86 5.45
CA CYS A 112 6.04 5.57 4.81
C CYS A 112 7.47 5.02 4.81
N ARG A 113 7.64 3.80 5.30
CA ARG A 113 8.92 3.09 5.28
C ARG A 113 8.74 1.64 4.90
N PHE A 114 9.62 1.15 4.04
CA PHE A 114 9.61 -0.25 3.64
C PHE A 114 10.99 -0.75 3.25
N VAL A 115 11.13 -2.07 3.24
CA VAL A 115 12.31 -2.77 2.78
C VAL A 115 11.90 -4.02 1.99
N PHE A 116 12.54 -4.22 0.86
CA PHE A 116 12.53 -5.45 0.07
C PHE A 116 13.94 -6.05 0.10
N ILE A 117 14.02 -7.37 0.27
CA ILE A 117 15.25 -8.16 0.23
C ILE A 117 15.00 -9.29 -0.74
N GLY A 118 15.94 -9.51 -1.65
CA GLY A 118 15.75 -10.44 -2.75
C GLY A 118 16.90 -10.40 -3.74
N ARG A 119 16.76 -11.13 -4.84
CA ARG A 119 17.78 -11.20 -5.91
C ARG A 119 17.38 -10.37 -7.13
N ASN A 120 18.35 -9.84 -7.86
CA ASN A 120 18.13 -9.09 -9.10
C ASN A 120 17.06 -7.99 -8.97
N LEU A 121 17.06 -7.29 -7.83
CA LEU A 121 16.05 -6.29 -7.53
C LEU A 121 16.27 -5.03 -8.38
N ASP A 122 15.24 -4.62 -9.10
CA ASP A 122 15.19 -3.33 -9.76
C ASP A 122 14.82 -2.25 -8.72
N LYS A 123 15.85 -1.59 -8.19
CA LYS A 123 15.73 -0.56 -7.16
C LYS A 123 14.85 0.61 -7.61
N GLU A 124 15.00 1.05 -8.85
CA GLU A 124 14.32 2.23 -9.34
C GLU A 124 12.86 1.92 -9.66
N ALA A 125 12.57 0.76 -10.26
CA ALA A 125 11.18 0.33 -10.48
C ALA A 125 10.40 0.14 -9.16
N LEU A 126 11.03 -0.45 -8.13
CA LEU A 126 10.40 -0.63 -6.82
C LEU A 126 10.12 0.70 -6.11
N LYS A 127 11.07 1.64 -6.18
CA LYS A 127 10.87 3.00 -5.65
C LYS A 127 9.75 3.71 -6.39
N LEU A 128 9.83 3.75 -7.71
CA LEU A 128 8.87 4.46 -8.56
C LEU A 128 7.45 3.95 -8.34
N GLY A 129 7.24 2.63 -8.34
CA GLY A 129 5.90 2.07 -8.19
C GLY A 129 5.23 2.37 -6.85
N ILE A 130 6.00 2.51 -5.76
CA ILE A 130 5.42 3.01 -4.49
C ILE A 130 5.19 4.52 -4.53
N MET A 131 6.11 5.28 -5.13
CA MET A 131 5.95 6.73 -5.24
C MET A 131 4.75 7.12 -6.10
N GLU A 132 4.39 6.32 -7.10
CA GLU A 132 3.14 6.48 -7.89
C GLU A 132 1.88 6.32 -7.03
N CYS A 133 1.95 5.58 -5.92
CA CYS A 133 0.83 5.46 -5.00
C CYS A 133 0.69 6.67 -4.06
N LYS A 134 1.65 7.61 -4.07
CA LYS A 134 1.65 8.76 -3.16
C LYS A 134 0.45 9.65 -3.46
N VAL A 135 -0.20 10.11 -2.39
CA VAL A 135 -1.32 11.03 -2.52
C VAL A 135 -0.85 12.38 -3.03
N GLU A 136 -1.44 12.79 -4.15
CA GLU A 136 -1.37 14.13 -4.69
C GLU A 136 -2.64 14.92 -4.38
N SER A 137 -2.65 16.20 -4.77
CA SER A 137 -3.85 17.03 -4.70
C SER A 137 -4.94 16.47 -5.61
N LEU A 138 -6.13 16.25 -5.04
CA LEU A 138 -7.30 15.77 -5.79
C LEU A 138 -7.71 16.78 -6.87
N ARG A 139 -8.07 16.25 -8.05
CA ARG A 139 -8.56 17.02 -9.21
C ARG A 139 -9.94 17.64 -9.01
N PHE A 140 -10.78 17.04 -8.16
CA PHE A 140 -12.15 17.48 -7.89
C PHE A 140 -12.37 17.82 -6.42
N GLN A 141 -13.27 18.75 -6.14
CA GLN A 141 -13.68 19.16 -4.80
C GLN A 141 -15.11 18.70 -4.49
N VAL A 142 -15.48 18.74 -3.21
CA VAL A 142 -16.86 18.49 -2.79
C VAL A 142 -17.78 19.51 -3.46
N GLY A 143 -18.83 19.02 -4.12
CA GLY A 143 -19.76 19.80 -4.91
C GLY A 143 -19.49 19.76 -6.42
N ASP A 144 -18.33 19.29 -6.86
CA ASP A 144 -18.04 19.18 -8.29
C ASP A 144 -18.87 18.08 -8.95
N CYS A 145 -19.38 18.38 -10.14
CA CYS A 145 -20.09 17.41 -10.96
C CYS A 145 -19.09 16.54 -11.73
N VAL A 146 -19.26 15.24 -11.58
CA VAL A 146 -18.35 14.24 -12.16
C VAL A 146 -19.16 13.13 -12.83
N GLN A 147 -18.47 12.34 -13.64
CA GLN A 147 -18.95 11.02 -14.03
C GLN A 147 -18.11 9.98 -13.30
N ALA A 148 -18.77 9.02 -12.66
CA ALA A 148 -18.17 7.88 -11.99
C ALA A 148 -18.27 6.63 -12.87
N ASN A 149 -17.20 5.85 -12.94
CA ASN A 149 -17.23 4.55 -13.59
C ASN A 149 -17.74 3.50 -12.61
N ILE A 150 -18.90 2.90 -12.90
CA ILE A 150 -19.49 1.84 -12.07
C ILE A 150 -19.20 0.43 -12.61
N GLY A 151 -18.27 0.30 -13.55
CA GLY A 151 -17.82 -0.96 -14.13
C GLY A 151 -18.37 -1.22 -15.53
N GLN A 152 -19.70 -1.23 -15.70
CA GLN A 152 -20.32 -1.48 -17.02
C GLN A 152 -20.61 -0.20 -17.81
N HIS A 153 -20.87 0.91 -17.12
CA HIS A 153 -21.10 2.22 -17.73
C HIS A 153 -20.67 3.35 -16.80
N TRP A 154 -20.73 4.56 -17.33
CA TRP A 154 -20.53 5.78 -16.55
C TRP A 154 -21.87 6.27 -16.00
N MET A 155 -21.85 6.78 -14.78
CA MET A 155 -22.99 7.44 -14.18
C MET A 155 -22.61 8.86 -13.80
N ASP A 156 -23.55 9.77 -14.05
CA ASP A 156 -23.45 11.15 -13.65
C ASP A 156 -23.63 11.27 -12.14
N GLY A 157 -22.96 12.25 -11.52
CA GLY A 157 -23.11 12.47 -10.08
C GLY A 157 -22.34 13.69 -9.58
N GLN A 158 -22.35 13.87 -8.26
CA GLN A 158 -21.67 14.94 -7.56
C GLN A 158 -20.75 14.40 -6.46
N VAL A 159 -19.55 14.95 -6.34
CA VAL A 159 -18.63 14.61 -5.24
C VAL A 159 -19.22 15.12 -3.93
N ILE A 160 -19.47 14.22 -2.98
CA ILE A 160 -20.02 14.58 -1.67
C ILE A 160 -18.97 14.54 -0.56
N LYS A 161 -17.92 13.73 -0.71
CA LYS A 161 -16.79 13.68 0.23
C LYS A 161 -15.50 13.32 -0.50
N THR A 162 -14.39 13.68 0.13
CA THR A 162 -13.04 13.29 -0.29
C THR A 162 -12.33 12.47 0.78
N TRP A 163 -11.53 11.48 0.39
CA TRP A 163 -10.79 10.58 1.30
C TRP A 163 -11.67 9.84 2.32
N ASP A 164 -12.86 9.43 1.89
CA ASP A 164 -13.81 8.64 2.67
C ASP A 164 -13.43 7.15 2.58
N GLU A 165 -13.26 6.48 3.72
CA GLU A 165 -12.79 5.09 3.82
C GLU A 165 -11.51 4.76 3.01
N GLY A 166 -10.66 5.77 2.78
CA GLY A 166 -9.44 5.65 1.98
C GLY A 166 -9.65 5.75 0.45
N TYR A 167 -10.88 6.01 0.00
CA TYR A 167 -11.22 6.32 -1.37
C TYR A 167 -11.13 7.83 -1.63
N PRO A 168 -10.45 8.27 -2.71
CA PRO A 168 -10.35 9.67 -3.08
C PRO A 168 -11.68 10.41 -3.11
N TYR A 169 -12.73 9.81 -3.66
CA TYR A 169 -14.05 10.44 -3.80
C TYR A 169 -15.18 9.49 -3.41
N LEU A 170 -16.13 10.03 -2.68
CA LEU A 170 -17.48 9.49 -2.55
C LEU A 170 -18.40 10.36 -3.42
N ILE A 171 -19.12 9.73 -4.33
CA ILE A 171 -19.92 10.39 -5.37
C ILE A 171 -21.37 9.99 -5.17
N ASP A 172 -22.26 10.96 -5.05
CA ASP A 172 -23.71 10.75 -5.14
C ASP A 172 -24.08 10.70 -6.62
N LEU A 173 -24.62 9.57 -7.05
CA LEU A 173 -24.95 9.21 -8.42
C LEU A 173 -26.39 9.63 -8.73
N ASP A 174 -26.57 10.22 -9.90
CA ASP A 174 -27.86 10.61 -10.45
C ASP A 174 -28.62 9.32 -10.87
N ILE A 175 -29.42 8.74 -9.98
CA ILE A 175 -30.24 7.55 -10.27
C ILE A 175 -31.67 7.95 -10.61
N GLU A 176 -32.22 7.41 -11.71
CA GLU A 176 -33.66 7.47 -11.96
C GLU A 176 -34.41 6.59 -10.94
N PRO A 177 -35.48 7.11 -10.30
CA PRO A 177 -36.24 6.36 -9.32
C PRO A 177 -36.70 4.99 -9.87
N GLY A 178 -36.22 3.89 -9.27
CA GLY A 178 -36.63 2.53 -9.63
C GLY A 178 -35.68 1.73 -10.52
N ALA A 179 -34.55 2.30 -10.97
CA ALA A 179 -33.61 1.59 -11.85
C ALA A 179 -32.67 0.63 -11.12
N TYR A 180 -32.23 0.95 -9.90
CA TYR A 180 -31.35 0.09 -9.09
C TYR A 180 -31.68 0.25 -7.61
N ALA A 181 -31.82 -0.88 -6.91
CA ALA A 181 -32.22 -0.91 -5.52
C ALA A 181 -31.14 -0.30 -4.60
N CYS A 182 -31.57 0.64 -3.74
CA CYS A 182 -31.03 0.95 -2.41
C CYS A 182 -29.80 1.88 -2.23
N THR A 183 -28.94 2.14 -3.21
CA THR A 183 -27.76 3.01 -2.98
C THR A 183 -27.59 4.05 -4.08
N SER A 184 -27.74 5.33 -3.72
CA SER A 184 -27.51 6.46 -4.62
C SER A 184 -26.04 6.81 -4.78
N TRP A 185 -25.09 6.17 -4.09
CA TRP A 185 -23.70 6.63 -4.04
C TRP A 185 -22.70 5.54 -4.41
N GLY A 186 -21.51 5.97 -4.83
CA GLY A 186 -20.38 5.10 -5.18
C GLY A 186 -19.02 5.72 -4.85
N TRP A 187 -18.04 4.88 -4.56
CA TRP A 187 -16.66 5.31 -4.33
C TRP A 187 -15.81 5.21 -5.61
N ALA A 188 -15.05 6.26 -5.89
CA ALA A 188 -13.98 6.20 -6.88
C ALA A 188 -12.66 5.78 -6.18
N PRO A 189 -12.06 4.61 -6.52
CA PRO A 189 -10.86 4.10 -5.85
C PRO A 189 -9.59 4.90 -6.14
N MET A 190 -9.55 5.60 -7.27
CA MET A 190 -8.40 6.40 -7.68
C MET A 190 -8.86 7.67 -8.36
N ASP A 191 -8.04 8.71 -8.24
CA ASP A 191 -8.24 9.95 -8.98
C ASP A 191 -7.63 9.85 -10.39
N THR A 192 -8.24 9.01 -11.23
CA THR A 192 -7.83 8.86 -12.62
C THR A 192 -9.04 8.84 -13.53
N ASP A 193 -8.85 9.17 -14.82
CA ASP A 193 -9.91 9.15 -15.82
C ASP A 193 -10.49 7.75 -16.09
N VAL A 194 -9.93 6.70 -15.47
CA VAL A 194 -10.50 5.35 -15.46
C VAL A 194 -11.69 5.26 -14.51
N PHE A 195 -11.69 6.02 -13.41
CA PHE A 195 -12.71 5.94 -12.36
C PHE A 195 -13.57 7.18 -12.24
N VAL A 196 -13.00 8.35 -12.50
CA VAL A 196 -13.70 9.63 -12.32
C VAL A 196 -13.19 10.66 -13.34
N ARG A 197 -14.14 11.35 -13.98
CA ARG A 197 -13.85 12.40 -14.97
C ARG A 197 -14.77 13.59 -14.80
N ALA A 198 -14.31 14.75 -15.27
CA ALA A 198 -15.04 16.00 -15.17
C ALA A 198 -16.35 15.96 -15.97
N ARG A 199 -17.41 16.53 -15.41
CA ARG A 199 -18.69 16.80 -16.08
C ARG A 199 -19.02 18.27 -15.92
N LYS A 200 -19.69 18.87 -16.90
CA LYS A 200 -20.32 20.18 -16.67
C LYS A 200 -21.52 19.96 -15.75
N CYS A 201 -21.60 20.70 -14.65
CA CYS A 201 -22.83 20.75 -13.87
C CYS A 201 -23.97 21.21 -14.77
N ALA A 202 -25.03 20.41 -14.84
CA ALA A 202 -26.29 20.92 -15.37
C ALA A 202 -26.74 22.00 -14.38
N CYS A 203 -26.70 23.28 -14.77
CA CYS A 203 -27.52 24.25 -14.07
C CYS A 203 -28.95 23.69 -14.11
N PRO A 204 -29.70 23.67 -12.99
CA PRO A 204 -31.14 23.51 -13.11
C PRO A 204 -31.56 24.62 -14.06
N SER A 205 -32.11 24.25 -15.22
CA SER A 205 -32.75 25.21 -16.10
C SER A 205 -33.72 25.95 -15.22
N SER A 206 -33.45 27.23 -14.96
CA SER A 206 -34.44 28.14 -14.43
C SER A 206 -35.64 27.97 -15.34
N SER A 207 -36.65 27.25 -14.85
CA SER A 207 -37.96 27.24 -15.47
C SER A 207 -38.34 28.71 -15.59
N ALA A 208 -38.44 29.13 -16.84
CA ALA A 208 -38.66 30.50 -17.23
C ALA A 208 -39.82 31.13 -16.43
N SER A 209 -39.61 32.39 -16.07
CA SER A 209 -40.66 33.37 -15.85
C SER A 209 -41.83 33.20 -16.83
N ASN A 210 -43.03 32.96 -16.30
CA ASN A 210 -44.22 33.80 -16.46
C ASN A 210 -45.36 33.30 -15.57
#